data_AF-A0A6P6YI79-F1
#
_entry.id   AF-A0A6P6YI79-F1
#
_cell.length_a   1.000
_cell.length_b   1.000
_cell.length_c   1.000
_cell.angle_alpha   90.00
_cell.angle_beta   90.00
_cell.angle_gamma   90.00
#
_symmetry.space_group_name_H-M   'P 1'
#
loop_
_entity.id
_entity.type
_entity.pdbx_description
1 polymer ?
#
loop_
_entity_poly.entity_id
_entity_poly.type
_entity_poly.pdbx_seq_one_letter_code
_entity_poly.pdbx_strand_id
1 'polypeptide(L)'
;LNKRKSHCNDENLMKLDRNILKIMTIGRWGRKFPTNIDEVRSYCRETSEMTKEAEKFANECFSIEIGNTAKLFLFGLKRMTRQMCQRRKNRRLSIMLSNAACRNRIVSNDPCLSIVTNQTKDLIPLNIGKDKINFMCCYYVQLLKCELSYYGQQSCSKQDSLDMWIDLIRSVNEDSLNFACGDYNEHTDRCDTIGEPDFSRKNSSIKVDKRFNSFMVTALELFESLA
;
A
#
# COMPACT_ATOMS: atom_id res chain seq x y z
N LEU A 1 16.16 9.93 -0.73
CA LEU A 1 17.12 8.78 -0.79
C LEU A 1 18.57 9.18 -0.48
N ASN A 2 19.25 8.49 0.44
CA ASN A 2 20.67 8.66 0.74
C ASN A 2 21.58 7.95 -0.28
N LYS A 3 21.82 8.60 -1.42
CA LYS A 3 22.61 8.05 -2.56
C LYS A 3 24.11 7.84 -2.27
N ARG A 4 24.60 8.16 -1.07
CA ARG A 4 26.01 7.92 -0.69
C ARG A 4 26.32 6.43 -0.51
N LYS A 5 25.31 5.60 -0.22
CA LYS A 5 25.44 4.15 -0.14
C LYS A 5 25.08 3.53 -1.49
N SER A 6 25.96 2.70 -2.04
CA SER A 6 25.78 2.10 -3.37
C SER A 6 24.48 1.30 -3.54
N HIS A 7 23.96 0.70 -2.46
CA HIS A 7 22.70 -0.04 -2.48
C HIS A 7 21.46 0.85 -2.34
N CYS A 8 21.60 2.13 -1.99
CA CYS A 8 20.50 3.10 -1.90
C CYS A 8 20.28 3.75 -3.27
N ASN A 9 19.78 2.97 -4.21
CA ASN A 9 19.60 3.33 -5.61
C ASN A 9 18.18 2.99 -6.10
N ASP A 10 17.84 3.47 -7.30
CA ASP A 10 16.50 3.33 -7.88
C ASP A 10 16.13 1.86 -8.14
N GLU A 11 17.11 1.01 -8.45
CA GLU A 11 16.88 -0.43 -8.66
C GLU A 11 16.39 -1.11 -7.37
N ASN A 12 17.06 -0.84 -6.25
CA ASN A 12 16.65 -1.39 -4.96
C ASN A 12 15.38 -0.74 -4.42
N LEU A 13 15.09 0.52 -4.77
CA LEU A 13 13.79 1.13 -4.50
C LEU A 13 12.67 0.44 -5.30
N MET A 14 12.92 0.08 -6.57
CA MET A 14 11.99 -0.73 -7.37
C MET A 14 11.82 -2.15 -6.79
N LYS A 15 12.88 -2.74 -6.24
CA LYS A 15 12.79 -4.02 -5.53
C LYS A 15 11.91 -3.89 -4.28
N LEU A 16 12.07 -2.82 -3.50
CA LEU A 16 11.19 -2.50 -2.38
C LEU A 16 9.73 -2.40 -2.83
N ASP A 17 9.45 -1.60 -3.86
CA ASP A 17 8.09 -1.43 -4.42
C ASP A 17 7.44 -2.78 -4.76
N ARG A 18 8.18 -3.64 -5.48
CA ARG A 18 7.72 -4.99 -5.84
C ARG A 18 7.51 -5.89 -4.61
N ASN A 19 8.40 -5.82 -3.62
CA ASN A 19 8.25 -6.58 -2.38
C ASN A 19 6.98 -6.17 -1.64
N ILE A 20 6.67 -4.87 -1.55
CA ILE A 20 5.44 -4.39 -0.91
C ILE A 20 4.20 -4.94 -1.62
N LEU A 21 4.15 -4.90 -2.96
CA LEU A 21 3.04 -5.46 -3.75
C LEU A 21 2.86 -6.97 -3.52
N LYS A 22 3.95 -7.71 -3.43
CA LYS A 22 3.94 -9.16 -3.15
C LYS A 22 3.52 -9.50 -1.73
N ILE A 23 3.94 -8.71 -0.74
CA ILE A 23 3.52 -8.89 0.66
C ILE A 23 2.00 -8.65 0.77
N MET A 24 1.53 -7.57 0.14
CA MET A 24 0.12 -7.16 0.16
C MET A 24 -0.78 -8.01 -0.73
N THR A 25 -0.22 -8.82 -1.64
CA THR A 25 -1.00 -9.60 -2.61
C THR A 25 -1.98 -8.70 -3.39
N ILE A 26 -1.45 -7.61 -3.96
CA ILE A 26 -2.25 -6.59 -4.65
C ILE A 26 -1.59 -6.17 -5.97
N GLY A 27 -2.43 -5.87 -6.97
CA GLY A 27 -2.03 -5.34 -8.26
C GLY A 27 -1.30 -6.36 -9.14
N ARG A 28 -0.93 -5.91 -10.36
CA ARG A 28 -0.30 -6.72 -11.41
C ARG A 28 0.98 -7.45 -10.97
N TRP A 29 1.76 -6.84 -10.08
CA TRP A 29 3.04 -7.40 -9.60
C TRP A 29 2.93 -8.09 -8.24
N GLY A 30 1.72 -8.17 -7.67
CA GLY A 30 1.44 -9.00 -6.51
C GLY A 30 1.66 -10.48 -6.83
N ARG A 31 1.93 -11.28 -5.81
CA ARG A 31 1.94 -12.74 -5.93
C ARG A 31 0.55 -13.28 -5.57
N LYS A 32 0.30 -14.54 -5.92
CA LYS A 32 -0.92 -15.25 -5.52
C LYS A 32 -0.93 -15.50 -4.01
N PHE A 33 -2.10 -15.38 -3.41
CA PHE A 33 -2.37 -15.78 -2.04
C PHE A 33 -2.40 -17.32 -1.94
N PRO A 34 -1.94 -17.93 -0.85
CA PRO A 34 -1.99 -19.38 -0.67
C PRO A 34 -3.43 -19.89 -0.71
N THR A 35 -3.64 -21.04 -1.33
CA THR A 35 -4.95 -21.67 -1.49
C THR A 35 -5.19 -22.83 -0.53
N ASN A 36 -4.14 -23.29 0.14
CA ASN A 36 -4.16 -24.37 1.12
C ASN A 36 -3.11 -24.14 2.21
N ILE A 37 -3.16 -24.95 3.27
CA ILE A 37 -2.29 -24.80 4.45
C ILE A 37 -0.82 -25.11 4.13
N ASP A 38 -0.54 -25.99 3.18
CA ASP A 38 0.83 -26.35 2.82
C ASP A 38 1.55 -25.16 2.17
N GLU A 39 0.84 -24.41 1.31
CA GLU A 39 1.33 -23.18 0.69
C GLU A 39 1.55 -22.04 1.70
N VAL A 40 0.77 -21.97 2.77
CA VAL A 40 0.86 -20.90 3.79
C VAL A 40 2.27 -20.83 4.38
N ARG A 41 2.93 -21.98 4.62
CA ARG A 41 4.26 -22.00 5.23
C ARG A 41 5.30 -21.30 4.35
N SER A 42 5.33 -21.60 3.04
CA SER A 42 6.27 -20.93 2.13
C SER A 42 5.91 -19.45 1.97
N TYR A 43 4.62 -19.15 1.78
CA TYR A 43 4.12 -17.79 1.67
C TYR A 43 4.62 -16.93 2.82
N CYS A 44 4.46 -17.41 4.06
CA CYS A 44 4.84 -16.72 5.29
C CYS A 44 6.35 -16.54 5.46
N ARG A 45 7.16 -17.54 5.09
CA ARG A 45 8.63 -17.43 5.11
C ARG A 45 9.10 -16.33 4.15
N GLU A 46 8.63 -16.37 2.92
CA GLU A 46 8.95 -15.37 1.90
C GLU A 46 8.46 -13.98 2.30
N THR A 47 7.27 -13.84 2.90
CA THR A 47 6.77 -12.54 3.42
C THR A 47 7.72 -11.97 4.46
N SER A 48 8.20 -12.83 5.38
CA SER A 48 9.12 -12.44 6.45
C SER A 48 10.45 -11.95 5.89
N GLU A 49 10.99 -12.64 4.88
CA GLU A 49 12.22 -12.25 4.19
C GLU A 49 12.05 -10.91 3.46
N MET A 50 11.01 -10.76 2.64
CA MET A 50 10.72 -9.51 1.93
C MET A 50 10.52 -8.33 2.89
N THR A 51 9.84 -8.55 4.02
CA THR A 51 9.64 -7.51 5.04
C THR A 51 10.95 -7.09 5.69
N LYS A 52 11.85 -8.04 6.01
CA LYS A 52 13.17 -7.73 6.57
C LYS A 52 14.03 -6.93 5.59
N GLU A 53 14.02 -7.30 4.31
CA GLU A 53 14.70 -6.54 3.26
C GLU A 53 14.16 -5.11 3.18
N ALA A 54 12.83 -4.95 3.22
CA ALA A 54 12.17 -3.66 3.15
C ALA A 54 12.54 -2.75 4.32
N GLU A 55 12.59 -3.29 5.54
CA GLU A 55 13.00 -2.54 6.73
C GLU A 55 14.46 -2.11 6.68
N LYS A 56 15.35 -3.02 6.26
CA LYS A 56 16.76 -2.71 6.12
C LYS A 56 16.95 -1.54 5.15
N PHE A 57 16.31 -1.62 3.98
CA PHE A 57 16.36 -0.55 2.99
C PHE A 57 15.80 0.77 3.55
N ALA A 58 14.62 0.73 4.17
CA ALA A 58 13.99 1.93 4.72
C ALA A 58 14.85 2.62 5.79
N ASN A 59 15.50 1.84 6.66
CA ASN A 59 16.38 2.34 7.71
C ASN A 59 17.68 2.94 7.18
N GLU A 60 18.23 2.35 6.11
CA GLU A 60 19.56 2.71 5.63
C GLU A 60 19.55 3.79 4.55
N CYS A 61 18.44 3.90 3.80
CA CYS A 61 18.36 4.69 2.57
C CYS A 61 17.41 5.89 2.61
N PHE A 62 16.45 5.95 3.54
CA PHE A 62 15.59 7.14 3.68
C PHE A 62 16.15 8.13 4.69
N SER A 63 15.68 9.38 4.63
CA SER A 63 15.94 10.35 5.71
C SER A 63 15.27 9.87 7.00
N ILE A 64 15.59 10.50 8.13
CA ILE A 64 15.04 10.08 9.43
C ILE A 64 13.50 10.20 9.43
N GLU A 65 12.93 11.30 8.91
CA GLU A 65 11.46 11.46 8.89
C GLU A 65 10.78 10.44 7.97
N ILE A 66 11.28 10.31 6.73
CA ILE A 66 10.72 9.38 5.73
C ILE A 66 10.89 7.93 6.20
N GLY A 67 12.04 7.60 6.79
CA GLY A 67 12.34 6.30 7.36
C GLY A 67 11.40 5.95 8.52
N ASN A 68 11.06 6.90 9.39
CA ASN A 68 10.09 6.67 10.47
C ASN A 68 8.69 6.40 9.93
N THR A 69 8.27 7.14 8.90
CA THR A 69 6.98 6.89 8.24
C THR A 69 6.94 5.51 7.56
N ALA A 70 8.03 5.15 6.86
CA ALA A 70 8.17 3.82 6.26
C ALA A 70 8.10 2.70 7.32
N LYS A 71 8.71 2.88 8.49
CA LYS A 71 8.63 1.91 9.60
C LYS A 71 7.20 1.69 10.08
N LEU A 72 6.35 2.73 10.13
CA LEU A 72 4.93 2.59 10.51
C LEU A 72 4.19 1.69 9.51
N PHE A 73 4.35 1.91 8.20
CA PHE A 73 3.79 1.02 7.17
C PHE A 73 4.30 -0.42 7.32
N LEU A 74 5.61 -0.61 7.47
CA LEU A 74 6.21 -1.94 7.61
C LEU A 74 5.78 -2.64 8.91
N PHE A 75 5.54 -1.89 9.98
CA PHE A 75 4.97 -2.42 11.21
C PHE A 75 3.55 -2.97 10.99
N GLY A 76 2.70 -2.24 10.27
CA GLY A 76 1.37 -2.71 9.84
C GLY A 76 1.45 -4.01 9.03
N LEU A 77 2.37 -4.09 8.05
CA LEU A 77 2.61 -5.31 7.26
C LEU A 77 3.06 -6.49 8.14
N LYS A 78 3.95 -6.27 9.10
CA LYS A 78 4.38 -7.30 10.06
C LYS A 78 3.24 -7.78 10.92
N ARG A 79 2.42 -6.86 11.44
CA ARG A 79 1.25 -7.15 12.27
C ARG A 79 0.27 -8.05 11.51
N MET A 80 -0.09 -7.66 10.28
CA MET A 80 -0.92 -8.45 9.38
C MET A 80 -0.31 -9.84 9.09
N THR A 81 0.97 -9.89 8.70
CA THR A 81 1.67 -11.14 8.38
C THR A 81 1.65 -12.08 9.58
N ARG A 82 1.92 -11.59 10.79
CA ARG A 82 1.87 -12.39 12.03
C ARG A 82 0.50 -12.98 12.28
N GLN A 83 -0.58 -12.25 11.99
CA GLN A 83 -1.94 -12.75 12.17
C GLN A 83 -2.29 -13.86 11.18
N MET A 84 -1.79 -13.79 9.94
CA MET A 84 -2.00 -14.85 8.94
C MET A 84 -1.09 -16.06 9.14
N CYS A 85 0.14 -15.82 9.59
CA CYS A 85 1.21 -16.81 9.67
C CYS A 85 1.34 -17.50 11.03
N GLN A 86 0.27 -17.53 11.81
CA GLN A 86 0.26 -18.24 13.09
C GLN A 86 0.34 -19.76 12.86
N ARG A 87 0.99 -20.47 13.79
CA ARG A 87 1.14 -21.93 13.72
C ARG A 87 -0.20 -22.69 13.73
N ARG A 88 -1.24 -22.10 14.33
CA ARG A 88 -2.60 -22.66 14.37
C ARG A 88 -3.49 -21.92 13.40
N LYS A 89 -4.30 -22.66 12.64
CA LYS A 89 -5.35 -22.08 11.78
C LYS A 89 -6.30 -21.27 12.65
N ASN A 90 -6.43 -19.99 12.35
CA ASN A 90 -7.39 -19.08 12.98
C ASN A 90 -8.52 -18.74 12.00
N ARG A 91 -9.56 -18.06 12.50
CA ARG A 91 -10.72 -17.66 11.68
C ARG A 91 -10.30 -16.81 10.46
N ARG A 92 -9.38 -15.86 10.66
CA ARG A 92 -8.88 -14.96 9.61
C ARG A 92 -8.22 -15.75 8.47
N LEU A 93 -7.28 -16.64 8.80
CA LEU A 93 -6.65 -17.52 7.80
C LEU A 93 -7.67 -18.42 7.11
N SER A 94 -8.67 -18.92 7.84
CA SER A 94 -9.72 -19.78 7.27
C SER A 94 -10.54 -19.07 6.19
N ILE A 95 -10.99 -17.85 6.48
CA ILE A 95 -11.76 -17.00 5.55
C ILE A 95 -10.91 -16.63 4.33
N MET A 96 -9.66 -16.25 4.56
CA MET A 96 -8.76 -15.89 3.46
C MET A 96 -8.45 -17.09 2.54
N LEU A 97 -8.21 -18.28 3.10
CA LEU A 97 -8.02 -19.50 2.32
C LEU A 97 -9.28 -19.87 1.52
N SER A 98 -10.47 -19.75 2.11
CA SER A 98 -11.72 -20.08 1.41
C SER A 98 -11.99 -19.18 0.20
N ASN A 99 -11.41 -17.97 0.18
CA ASN A 99 -11.58 -17.00 -0.88
C ASN A 99 -10.32 -16.71 -1.71
N ALA A 100 -9.21 -17.38 -1.40
CA ALA A 100 -7.93 -17.21 -2.07
C ALA A 100 -8.02 -17.42 -3.59
N ALA A 101 -8.78 -18.44 -4.01
CA ALA A 101 -9.00 -18.73 -5.43
C ALA A 101 -9.69 -17.57 -6.16
N CYS A 102 -10.67 -16.92 -5.53
CA CYS A 102 -11.34 -15.75 -6.10
C CYS A 102 -10.37 -14.57 -6.20
N ARG A 103 -9.66 -14.22 -5.11
CA ARG A 103 -8.70 -13.11 -5.11
C ARG A 103 -7.60 -13.33 -6.16
N ASN A 104 -7.07 -14.55 -6.27
CA ASN A 104 -6.03 -14.89 -7.24
C ASN A 104 -6.46 -14.74 -8.70
N ARG A 105 -7.76 -14.79 -9.01
CA ARG A 105 -8.28 -14.55 -10.36
C ARG A 105 -8.33 -13.07 -10.73
N ILE A 106 -8.56 -12.21 -9.74
CA ILE A 106 -8.87 -10.79 -9.97
C ILE A 106 -7.73 -9.85 -9.61
N VAL A 107 -6.83 -10.24 -8.70
CA VAL A 107 -5.77 -9.38 -8.15
C VAL A 107 -4.88 -8.74 -9.20
N SER A 108 -4.58 -9.46 -10.28
CA SER A 108 -3.72 -8.95 -11.36
C SER A 108 -4.42 -7.92 -12.25
N ASN A 109 -5.75 -7.89 -12.24
CA ASN A 109 -6.60 -7.00 -13.04
C ASN A 109 -7.28 -5.90 -12.19
N ASP A 110 -7.02 -5.88 -10.89
CA ASP A 110 -7.60 -4.92 -9.96
C ASP A 110 -7.10 -3.49 -10.28
N PRO A 111 -7.97 -2.59 -10.75
CA PRO A 111 -7.57 -1.25 -11.15
C PRO A 111 -7.37 -0.31 -9.96
N CYS A 112 -7.92 -0.63 -8.79
CA CYS A 112 -8.09 0.32 -7.69
C CYS A 112 -6.75 0.87 -7.20
N LEU A 113 -5.76 0.00 -7.01
CA LEU A 113 -4.42 0.42 -6.62
C LEU A 113 -3.76 1.31 -7.69
N SER A 114 -3.91 0.96 -8.97
CA SER A 114 -3.29 1.72 -10.06
C SER A 114 -3.89 3.13 -10.20
N ILE A 115 -5.20 3.27 -9.98
CA ILE A 115 -5.89 4.57 -10.00
C ILE A 115 -5.29 5.47 -8.91
N VAL A 116 -5.29 4.99 -7.67
CA VAL A 116 -4.88 5.77 -6.50
C VAL A 116 -3.38 6.07 -6.51
N THR A 117 -2.55 5.13 -6.96
CA THR A 117 -1.11 5.37 -7.10
C THR A 117 -0.82 6.39 -8.19
N ASN A 118 -1.52 6.36 -9.32
CA ASN A 118 -1.34 7.37 -10.36
C ASN A 118 -1.83 8.75 -9.92
N GLN A 119 -3.00 8.83 -9.27
CA GLN A 119 -3.50 10.07 -8.69
C GLN A 119 -2.50 10.65 -7.67
N THR A 120 -1.93 9.80 -6.80
CA THR A 120 -0.92 10.23 -5.82
C THR A 120 0.36 10.73 -6.51
N LYS A 121 0.81 10.05 -7.58
CA LYS A 121 1.95 10.53 -8.40
C LYS A 121 1.68 11.88 -9.03
N ASP A 122 0.46 12.14 -9.46
CA ASP A 122 0.09 13.41 -10.08
C ASP A 122 0.11 14.59 -9.09
N LEU A 123 0.08 14.32 -7.77
CA LEU A 123 0.29 15.32 -6.73
C LEU A 123 1.76 15.72 -6.53
N ILE A 124 2.71 14.81 -6.80
CA ILE A 124 4.15 15.02 -6.56
C ILE A 124 4.67 16.32 -7.21
N PRO A 125 4.37 16.64 -8.49
CA PRO A 125 4.87 17.86 -9.11
C PRO A 125 4.07 19.12 -8.77
N LEU A 126 2.98 19.05 -7.99
CA LEU A 126 2.15 20.21 -7.68
C LEU A 126 2.77 21.08 -6.58
N ASN A 127 2.74 22.40 -6.73
CA ASN A 127 3.20 23.35 -5.71
C ASN A 127 2.06 23.75 -4.77
N ILE A 128 1.48 22.77 -4.07
CA ILE A 128 0.37 22.95 -3.11
C ILE A 128 0.78 22.61 -1.66
N GLY A 129 2.08 22.48 -1.39
CA GLY A 129 2.59 22.23 -0.04
C GLY A 129 1.98 20.98 0.61
N LYS A 130 1.67 21.07 1.91
CA LYS A 130 1.16 19.93 2.70
C LYS A 130 -0.24 19.46 2.29
N ASP A 131 -0.98 20.23 1.48
CA ASP A 131 -2.28 19.78 0.97
C ASP A 131 -2.18 18.53 0.11
N LYS A 132 -1.00 18.24 -0.48
CA LYS A 132 -0.71 16.95 -1.11
C LYS A 132 -1.03 15.76 -0.19
N ILE A 133 -0.75 15.89 1.10
CA ILE A 133 -0.99 14.83 2.09
C ILE A 133 -2.49 14.61 2.24
N ASN A 134 -3.27 15.70 2.39
CA ASN A 134 -4.72 15.64 2.51
C ASN A 134 -5.37 14.95 1.29
N PHE A 135 -4.95 15.32 0.07
CA PHE A 135 -5.44 14.68 -1.15
C PHE A 135 -5.04 13.20 -1.23
N MET A 136 -3.79 12.86 -0.93
CA MET A 136 -3.34 11.46 -0.89
C MET A 136 -4.14 10.62 0.11
N CYS A 137 -4.42 11.16 1.29
CA CYS A 137 -5.26 10.51 2.30
C CYS A 137 -6.68 10.26 1.79
N CYS A 138 -7.26 11.21 1.06
CA CYS A 138 -8.54 11.00 0.40
C CYS A 138 -8.49 10.01 -0.76
N TYR A 139 -7.39 9.93 -1.51
CA TYR A 139 -7.19 8.88 -2.50
C TYR A 139 -7.07 7.49 -1.85
N TYR A 140 -6.52 7.39 -0.64
CA TYR A 140 -6.60 6.14 0.12
C TYR A 140 -8.04 5.78 0.52
N VAL A 141 -8.86 6.73 0.95
CA VAL A 141 -10.30 6.47 1.19
C VAL A 141 -10.98 5.99 -0.11
N GLN A 142 -10.63 6.59 -1.26
CA GLN A 142 -11.11 6.13 -2.56
C GLN A 142 -10.62 4.71 -2.91
N LEU A 143 -9.40 4.32 -2.51
CA LEU A 143 -8.90 2.94 -2.66
C LEU A 143 -9.83 1.96 -1.94
N LEU A 144 -10.18 2.23 -0.68
CA LEU A 144 -11.08 1.38 0.10
C LEU A 144 -12.47 1.27 -0.55
N LYS A 145 -13.05 2.39 -0.97
CA LYS A 145 -14.34 2.43 -1.68
C LYS A 145 -14.28 1.65 -3.00
N CYS A 146 -13.19 1.79 -3.75
CA CYS A 146 -12.98 1.07 -5.01
C CYS A 146 -12.85 -0.44 -4.79
N GLU A 147 -12.04 -0.89 -3.82
CA GLU A 147 -11.86 -2.30 -3.51
C GLU A 147 -13.18 -2.94 -3.03
N LEU A 148 -13.96 -2.22 -2.20
CA LEU A 148 -15.30 -2.64 -1.79
C LEU A 148 -16.21 -2.90 -3.00
N SER A 149 -16.27 -1.94 -3.93
CA SER A 149 -17.10 -2.05 -5.13
C SER A 149 -16.58 -3.12 -6.10
N TYR A 150 -15.29 -3.09 -6.43
CA TYR A 150 -14.69 -3.97 -7.44
C TYR A 150 -14.70 -5.43 -7.00
N TYR A 151 -14.31 -5.72 -5.75
CA TYR A 151 -14.34 -7.07 -5.20
C TYR A 151 -15.78 -7.53 -4.92
N GLY A 152 -16.66 -6.63 -4.46
CA GLY A 152 -18.08 -6.94 -4.21
C GLY A 152 -18.85 -7.34 -5.47
N GLN A 153 -18.47 -6.83 -6.64
CA GLN A 153 -19.09 -7.16 -7.93
C GLN A 153 -18.64 -8.52 -8.52
N GLN A 154 -17.62 -9.16 -7.94
CA GLN A 154 -17.11 -10.43 -8.48
C GLN A 154 -18.03 -11.59 -8.11
N SER A 155 -18.42 -12.40 -9.09
CA SER A 155 -19.31 -13.56 -8.88
C SER A 155 -18.73 -14.61 -7.91
N CYS A 156 -17.41 -14.65 -7.73
CA CYS A 156 -16.75 -15.55 -6.79
C CYS A 156 -16.57 -14.97 -5.37
N SER A 157 -16.95 -13.71 -5.17
CA SER A 157 -16.78 -13.00 -3.90
C SER A 157 -17.82 -13.42 -2.86
N LYS A 158 -17.46 -13.31 -1.59
CA LYS A 158 -18.34 -13.51 -0.44
C LYS A 158 -18.17 -12.34 0.52
N GLN A 159 -19.26 -11.87 1.12
CA GLN A 159 -19.26 -10.68 1.99
C GLN A 159 -18.22 -10.78 3.11
N ASP A 160 -18.21 -11.86 3.89
CA ASP A 160 -17.24 -12.06 4.99
C ASP A 160 -15.76 -11.94 4.56
N SER A 161 -15.45 -12.29 3.31
CA SER A 161 -14.08 -12.19 2.79
C SER A 161 -13.78 -10.84 2.18
N LEU A 162 -14.79 -10.16 1.63
CA LEU A 162 -14.68 -8.76 1.27
C LEU A 162 -14.34 -7.93 2.50
N ASP A 163 -15.13 -8.08 3.57
CA ASP A 163 -14.91 -7.38 4.84
C ASP A 163 -13.51 -7.68 5.37
N MET A 164 -13.09 -8.96 5.35
CA MET A 164 -11.77 -9.34 5.81
C MET A 164 -10.61 -8.79 4.97
N TRP A 165 -10.83 -8.65 3.67
CA TRP A 165 -9.85 -8.06 2.75
C TRP A 165 -9.70 -6.55 3.00
N ILE A 166 -10.81 -5.83 3.15
CA ILE A 166 -10.78 -4.40 3.44
C ILE A 166 -10.16 -4.15 4.82
N ASP A 167 -10.52 -4.95 5.82
CA ASP A 167 -9.89 -4.88 7.15
C ASP A 167 -8.39 -5.16 7.10
N LEU A 168 -7.93 -5.98 6.15
CA LEU A 168 -6.50 -6.22 5.94
C LEU A 168 -5.82 -4.97 5.37
N ILE A 169 -6.40 -4.33 4.34
CA ILE A 169 -5.87 -3.08 3.79
C ILE A 169 -5.83 -2.01 4.89
N ARG A 170 -6.91 -1.83 5.65
CA ARG A 170 -6.97 -0.90 6.79
C ARG A 170 -5.91 -1.20 7.82
N SER A 171 -5.82 -2.45 8.29
CA SER A 171 -4.86 -2.84 9.36
C SER A 171 -3.40 -2.58 8.99
N VAL A 172 -3.06 -2.58 7.70
CA VAL A 172 -1.69 -2.32 7.24
C VAL A 172 -1.37 -0.83 7.25
N ASN A 173 -2.33 0.02 6.89
CA ASN A 173 -2.11 1.45 6.70
C ASN A 173 -2.58 2.29 7.89
N GLU A 174 -3.30 1.73 8.85
CA GLU A 174 -3.88 2.43 10.00
C GLU A 174 -2.87 3.32 10.74
N ASP A 175 -1.73 2.77 11.17
CA ASP A 175 -0.75 3.52 11.98
C ASP A 175 -0.11 4.66 11.17
N SER A 176 0.19 4.45 9.89
CA SER A 176 0.81 5.46 9.04
C SER A 176 -0.18 6.54 8.60
N LEU A 177 -1.44 6.17 8.33
CA LEU A 177 -2.49 7.12 7.98
C LEU A 177 -2.95 7.92 9.19
N ASN A 178 -3.07 7.32 10.37
CA ASN A 178 -3.36 8.06 11.60
C ASN A 178 -2.27 9.10 11.89
N PHE A 179 -1.01 8.76 11.59
CA PHE A 179 0.10 9.70 11.71
C PHE A 179 0.06 10.83 10.67
N ALA A 180 -0.32 10.53 9.41
CA ALA A 180 -0.21 11.49 8.31
C ALA A 180 -1.49 12.27 7.99
N CYS A 181 -2.66 11.67 8.17
CA CYS A 181 -3.92 12.12 7.56
C CYS A 181 -4.82 12.92 8.50
N GLY A 182 -4.64 12.82 9.81
CA GLY A 182 -5.54 13.45 10.78
C GLY A 182 -7.01 13.15 10.47
N ASP A 183 -7.79 14.20 10.24
CA ASP A 183 -9.23 14.10 9.95
C ASP A 183 -9.57 13.65 8.51
N TYR A 184 -8.61 13.60 7.58
CA TYR A 184 -8.84 13.14 6.20
C TYR A 184 -8.88 11.62 6.11
N ASN A 185 -9.98 11.03 6.57
CA ASN A 185 -10.19 9.59 6.65
C ASN A 185 -11.64 9.21 6.31
N GLU A 186 -12.00 7.93 6.39
CA GLU A 186 -13.34 7.43 6.03
C GLU A 186 -14.44 7.74 7.05
N HIS A 187 -14.09 8.35 8.19
CA HIS A 187 -15.02 8.66 9.29
C HIS A 187 -15.45 10.12 9.34
N THR A 188 -14.97 10.97 8.44
CA THR A 188 -15.35 12.38 8.33
C THR A 188 -15.80 12.73 6.91
N ASP A 189 -16.40 13.91 6.74
CA ASP A 189 -16.79 14.48 5.45
C ASP A 189 -15.66 15.26 4.74
N ARG A 190 -14.45 15.27 5.32
CA ARG A 190 -13.32 16.04 4.79
C ARG A 190 -12.95 15.63 3.37
N CYS A 191 -12.96 14.33 3.09
CA CYS A 191 -12.66 13.82 1.75
C CYS A 191 -13.78 14.01 0.74
N ASP A 192 -15.01 14.26 1.20
CA ASP A 192 -16.13 14.59 0.33
C ASP A 192 -16.17 16.10 0.02
N THR A 193 -15.48 16.93 0.81
CA THR A 193 -15.50 18.41 0.70
C THR A 193 -14.18 19.04 0.24
N ILE A 194 -13.07 18.29 0.17
CA ILE A 194 -11.74 18.80 -0.20
C ILE A 194 -11.65 19.37 -1.63
N GLY A 195 -12.55 18.96 -2.53
CA GLY A 195 -12.53 19.37 -3.94
C GLY A 195 -11.41 18.71 -4.75
N GLU A 196 -10.97 19.37 -5.82
CA GLU A 196 -9.89 18.89 -6.69
C GLU A 196 -8.57 19.64 -6.45
N PRO A 197 -7.40 18.99 -6.63
CA PRO A 197 -6.12 19.67 -6.60
C PRO A 197 -6.02 20.74 -7.68
N ASP A 198 -5.39 21.87 -7.36
CA ASP A 198 -5.08 22.92 -8.35
C ASP A 198 -3.93 22.48 -9.27
N PHE A 199 -4.26 21.80 -10.37
CA PHE A 199 -3.31 21.32 -11.37
C PHE A 199 -2.62 22.46 -12.15
N SER A 200 -3.08 23.71 -12.04
CA SER A 200 -2.37 24.86 -12.65
C SER A 200 -1.02 25.13 -11.98
N ARG A 201 -0.85 24.68 -10.74
CA ARG A 201 0.39 24.83 -9.94
C ARG A 201 1.42 23.74 -10.21
N LYS A 202 1.32 23.03 -11.34
CA LYS A 202 2.24 21.96 -11.70
C LYS A 202 3.61 22.50 -12.07
N ASN A 203 4.64 22.05 -11.35
CA ASN A 203 6.01 22.29 -11.68
C ASN A 203 6.52 21.24 -12.69
N SER A 204 6.65 21.64 -13.95
CA SER A 204 7.09 20.75 -15.05
C SER A 204 8.56 20.28 -14.92
N SER A 205 9.37 20.91 -14.08
CA SER A 205 10.76 20.48 -13.83
C SER A 205 10.86 19.23 -12.96
N ILE A 206 9.82 18.94 -12.15
CA ILE A 206 9.77 17.75 -11.29
C ILE A 206 9.41 16.54 -12.14
N LYS A 207 10.37 15.63 -12.31
CA LYS A 207 10.16 14.35 -12.99
C LYS A 207 9.72 13.30 -11.99
N VAL A 208 8.49 12.81 -12.15
CA VAL A 208 7.94 11.70 -11.36
C VAL A 208 8.32 10.38 -12.00
N ASP A 209 8.88 9.45 -11.22
CA ASP A 209 9.13 8.10 -11.70
C ASP A 209 7.83 7.30 -11.75
N LYS A 210 7.35 7.03 -12.95
CA LYS A 210 6.09 6.30 -13.15
C LYS A 210 6.21 4.80 -12.88
N ARG A 211 7.42 4.27 -12.67
CA ARG A 211 7.67 2.83 -12.54
C ARG A 211 7.20 2.23 -11.21
N PHE A 212 7.03 3.04 -10.16
CA PHE A 212 6.53 2.56 -8.87
C PHE A 212 5.04 2.26 -8.91
N ASN A 213 4.57 1.19 -8.27
CA ASN A 213 3.16 0.79 -8.34
C ASN A 213 2.55 0.53 -6.96
N SER A 214 3.33 0.54 -5.88
CA SER A 214 2.80 0.45 -4.53
C SER A 214 2.38 1.82 -4.01
N PHE A 215 1.28 1.84 -3.24
CA PHE A 215 0.84 3.04 -2.55
C PHE A 215 1.91 3.55 -1.58
N MET A 216 2.54 2.65 -0.82
CA MET A 216 3.58 3.00 0.15
C MET A 216 4.74 3.75 -0.50
N VAL A 217 5.37 3.21 -1.55
CA VAL A 217 6.53 3.88 -2.18
C VAL A 217 6.12 5.22 -2.78
N THR A 218 4.95 5.26 -3.43
CA THR A 218 4.42 6.52 -3.99
C THR A 218 4.17 7.58 -2.90
N ALA A 219 3.64 7.18 -1.74
CA ALA A 219 3.43 8.07 -0.61
C ALA A 219 4.77 8.58 -0.02
N LEU A 220 5.78 7.72 0.07
CA LEU A 220 7.11 8.13 0.53
C LEU A 220 7.78 9.13 -0.44
N GLU A 221 7.62 8.94 -1.76
CA GLU A 221 8.08 9.92 -2.74
C GLU A 221 7.34 11.25 -2.63
N LEU A 222 6.02 11.21 -2.39
CA LEU A 222 5.23 12.41 -2.14
C LEU A 222 5.74 13.16 -0.90
N PHE A 223 6.03 12.46 0.19
CA PHE A 223 6.61 13.07 1.39
C PHE A 223 8.03 13.60 1.14
N GLU A 224 8.85 12.90 0.35
CA GLU A 224 10.18 13.41 -0.03
C GLU A 224 10.07 14.68 -0.89
N SER A 225 9.01 14.84 -1.69
CA SER A 225 8.76 16.08 -2.45
C SER A 225 8.35 17.30 -1.60
N LEU A 226 8.10 17.09 -0.30
CA LEU A 226 7.75 18.14 0.66
C LEU A 226 8.93 18.54 1.56
N ALA A 227 10.02 17.77 1.54
CA ALA A 227 11.25 18.03 2.29
C ALA A 227 12.18 18.95 1.52
#